data_AF-A0A0U1WQP9-F1
#
_entry.id   AF-A0A0U1WQP9-F1
#
_cell.length_a   1.000
_cell.length_b   1.000
_cell.length_c   1.000
_cell.angle_alpha   90.00
_cell.angle_beta   90.00
_cell.angle_gamma   90.00
#
_symmetry.space_group_name_H-M   'P 1'
#
loop_
_entity.id
_entity.type
_entity.pdbx_description
1 polymer ?
#
loop_
_entity_poly.entity_id
_entity_poly.type
_entity_poly.pdbx_seq_one_letter_code
_entity_poly.pdbx_strand_id
1 'polypeptide(L)'
;MMYLMLFLSVCFILGGLAVASNPSPYYGVVGLVLASVVGCGWLVSLGLSFISLVLFLVYLGGMLVVFVYSVSLAADPFPEGWGDWGVVGYGVGLVLMLVVGASVVGLAKFWWVGTSVVDCGGASFVRLDFDGVAMFYFWGVGQFLVAGWGLLLTLFVVLELVRGLSRGAIRAV
;
A
#
# COMPACT_ATOMS: atom_id res chain seq x y z
N MET A 1 -17.96 -8.11 15.04
CA MET A 1 -16.54 -8.00 14.62
C MET A 1 -16.29 -8.62 13.25
N MET A 2 -16.67 -9.88 13.01
CA MET A 2 -16.45 -10.54 11.71
C MET A 2 -17.04 -9.79 10.50
N TYR A 3 -18.28 -9.29 10.56
CA TYR A 3 -18.87 -8.54 9.44
C TYR A 3 -18.12 -7.24 9.10
N LEU A 4 -17.60 -6.54 10.11
CA LEU A 4 -16.82 -5.31 9.92
C LEU A 4 -15.47 -5.65 9.27
N MET A 5 -14.79 -6.69 9.73
CA MET A 5 -13.53 -7.16 9.13
C MET A 5 -13.72 -7.61 7.68
N LEU A 6 -14.80 -8.34 7.38
CA LEU A 6 -15.15 -8.74 6.02
C LEU A 6 -15.49 -7.53 5.15
N PHE A 7 -16.21 -6.55 5.68
CA PHE A 7 -16.51 -5.32 4.96
C PHE A 7 -15.22 -4.56 4.62
N LEU A 8 -14.33 -4.36 5.60
CA LEU A 8 -13.05 -3.69 5.38
C LEU A 8 -12.14 -4.45 4.41
N SER A 9 -12.09 -5.78 4.48
CA SER A 9 -11.27 -6.57 3.55
C SER A 9 -11.78 -6.47 2.11
N VAL A 10 -13.10 -6.52 1.89
CA VAL A 10 -13.70 -6.30 0.57
C VAL A 10 -13.42 -4.88 0.08
N CYS A 11 -13.60 -3.86 0.92
CA CYS A 11 -13.27 -2.48 0.55
C CYS A 11 -11.77 -2.30 0.24
N PHE A 12 -10.88 -3.00 0.94
CA PHE A 12 -9.44 -2.97 0.68
C PHE A 12 -9.12 -3.59 -0.69
N ILE A 13 -9.72 -4.73 -1.01
CA ILE A 13 -9.57 -5.39 -2.32
C ILE A 13 -10.09 -4.47 -3.42
N LEU A 14 -11.26 -3.85 -3.26
CA LEU A 14 -11.82 -2.90 -4.22
C LEU A 14 -10.91 -1.70 -4.42
N GLY A 15 -10.33 -1.15 -3.35
CA GLY A 15 -9.34 -0.07 -3.43
C GLY A 15 -8.06 -0.47 -4.18
N GLY A 16 -7.60 -1.72 -4.01
CA GLY A 16 -6.48 -2.26 -4.79
C GLY A 16 -6.84 -2.46 -6.27
N LEU A 17 -8.04 -2.97 -6.55
CA LEU A 17 -8.57 -3.19 -7.91
C LEU A 17 -8.70 -1.88 -8.69
N ALA A 18 -9.15 -0.84 -7.99
CA ALA A 18 -9.24 0.54 -8.46
C ALA A 18 -7.91 1.12 -8.94
N VAL A 19 -6.79 0.66 -8.38
CA VAL A 19 -5.44 1.08 -8.78
C VAL A 19 -4.88 0.15 -9.86
N ALA A 20 -5.15 -1.15 -9.73
CA ALA A 20 -4.68 -2.18 -10.66
C ALA A 20 -5.35 -2.14 -12.04
N SER A 21 -6.53 -1.52 -12.16
CA SER A 21 -7.20 -1.29 -13.45
C SER A 21 -6.43 -0.32 -14.37
N ASN A 22 -5.29 0.20 -13.92
CA ASN A 22 -4.43 1.16 -14.62
C ASN A 22 -5.19 2.40 -15.14
N PRO A 23 -5.96 3.10 -14.27
CA PRO A 23 -6.48 4.41 -14.64
C PRO A 23 -5.34 5.44 -14.71
N SER A 24 -5.61 6.63 -15.25
CA SER A 24 -4.62 7.71 -15.19
C SER A 24 -4.20 7.99 -13.72
N PRO A 25 -2.95 8.44 -13.49
CA PRO A 25 -2.39 8.56 -12.14
C PRO A 25 -3.24 9.38 -11.17
N TYR A 26 -3.96 10.40 -11.65
CA TYR A 26 -4.89 11.20 -10.85
C TYR A 26 -5.96 10.34 -10.16
N TYR A 27 -6.62 9.46 -10.89
CA TYR A 27 -7.65 8.58 -10.33
C TYR A 27 -7.02 7.42 -9.54
N GLY A 28 -5.82 6.99 -9.93
CA GLY A 28 -5.04 5.99 -9.19
C GLY A 28 -4.72 6.43 -7.76
N VAL A 29 -4.34 7.69 -7.55
CA VAL A 29 -4.10 8.24 -6.20
C VAL A 29 -5.34 8.09 -5.32
N VAL A 30 -6.53 8.41 -5.83
CA VAL A 30 -7.78 8.31 -5.07
C VAL A 30 -8.03 6.86 -4.62
N GLY A 31 -7.79 5.89 -5.52
CA GLY A 31 -7.84 4.46 -5.18
C GLY A 31 -6.84 4.08 -4.10
N LEU A 32 -5.59 4.55 -4.19
CA LEU A 32 -4.53 4.30 -3.19
C LEU A 32 -4.86 4.91 -1.83
N VAL A 33 -5.43 6.12 -1.78
CA VAL A 33 -5.87 6.76 -0.54
C VAL A 33 -6.97 5.93 0.12
N LEU A 34 -8.01 5.54 -0.64
CA LEU A 34 -9.08 4.71 -0.10
C LEU A 34 -8.57 3.34 0.39
N ALA A 35 -7.71 2.67 -0.40
CA ALA A 35 -7.10 1.41 -0.01
C ALA A 35 -6.28 1.54 1.27
N SER A 36 -5.45 2.59 1.40
CA SER A 36 -4.61 2.79 2.58
C SER A 36 -5.42 3.11 3.84
N VAL A 37 -6.46 3.96 3.77
CA VAL A 37 -7.33 4.27 4.91
C VAL A 37 -8.09 3.02 5.37
N VAL A 38 -8.69 2.28 4.43
CA VAL A 38 -9.43 1.04 4.74
C VAL A 38 -8.49 -0.03 5.30
N GLY A 39 -7.28 -0.17 4.74
CA GLY A 39 -6.25 -1.08 5.22
C GLY A 39 -5.77 -0.74 6.62
N CYS A 40 -5.61 0.55 6.94
CA CYS A 40 -5.31 1.01 8.30
C CYS A 40 -6.42 0.63 9.29
N GLY A 41 -7.69 0.83 8.89
CA GLY A 41 -8.84 0.39 9.70
C GLY A 41 -8.87 -1.13 9.90
N TRP A 42 -8.52 -1.89 8.87
CA TRP A 42 -8.48 -3.35 8.94
C TRP A 42 -7.38 -3.83 9.90
N LEU A 43 -6.18 -3.24 9.85
CA LEU A 43 -5.09 -3.56 10.77
C LEU A 43 -5.42 -3.21 12.23
N VAL A 44 -6.05 -2.05 12.47
CA VAL A 44 -6.52 -1.69 13.82
C VAL A 44 -7.52 -2.72 14.34
N SER A 45 -8.41 -3.24 13.47
CA SER A 45 -9.37 -4.27 13.86
C SER A 45 -8.71 -5.60 14.25
N LEU A 46 -7.53 -5.90 13.71
CA LEU A 46 -6.71 -7.07 14.07
C LEU A 46 -5.87 -6.86 15.33
N GLY A 47 -5.89 -5.65 15.92
CA GLY A 47 -5.07 -5.28 17.07
C GLY A 47 -3.71 -4.69 16.70
N LEU A 48 -3.40 -4.58 15.40
CA LEU A 48 -2.11 -4.12 14.85
C LEU A 48 -2.00 -2.57 14.79
N SER A 49 -2.12 -1.91 15.94
CA SER A 49 -2.26 -0.45 16.02
C SER A 49 -1.00 0.32 15.61
N PHE A 50 0.18 -0.15 16.01
CA PHE A 50 1.44 0.53 15.67
C PHE A 50 1.72 0.46 14.17
N ILE A 51 1.55 -0.72 13.56
CA ILE A 51 1.77 -0.93 12.13
C ILE A 51 0.79 -0.10 11.30
N SER A 52 -0.47 0.01 11.75
CA SER A 52 -1.46 0.88 11.11
C SER A 52 -1.01 2.35 11.10
N LEU A 53 -0.48 2.87 12.21
CA LEU A 53 0.06 4.22 12.28
C LEU A 53 1.28 4.42 11.38
N VAL A 54 2.19 3.44 11.30
CA VAL A 54 3.35 3.53 10.39
C VAL A 54 2.89 3.58 8.93
N LEU A 55 1.91 2.76 8.53
CA LEU A 55 1.33 2.83 7.19
C LEU A 55 0.67 4.18 6.93
N PHE A 56 -0.12 4.70 7.88
CA PHE A 56 -0.74 6.01 7.74
C PHE A 56 0.32 7.12 7.57
N LEU A 57 1.36 7.15 8.40
CA LEU A 57 2.37 8.21 8.34
C LEU A 57 3.26 8.11 7.10
N VAL A 58 3.79 6.92 6.79
CA VAL A 58 4.76 6.73 5.70
C VAL A 58 4.06 6.69 4.34
N TYR A 59 2.92 6.00 4.23
CA TYR A 59 2.21 5.85 2.96
C TYR A 59 1.35 7.08 2.63
N LEU A 60 0.41 7.45 3.51
CA LEU A 60 -0.46 8.61 3.29
C LEU A 60 0.30 9.94 3.47
N GLY A 61 1.11 10.05 4.52
CA GLY A 61 1.86 11.28 4.79
C GLY A 61 3.10 11.48 3.91
N GLY A 62 3.86 10.42 3.67
CA GLY A 62 5.12 10.50 2.91
C GLY A 62 4.94 10.30 1.42
N MET A 63 4.69 9.04 1.02
CA MET A 63 4.75 8.64 -0.38
C MET A 63 3.61 9.22 -1.22
N LEU A 64 2.38 9.26 -0.70
CA LEU A 64 1.24 9.81 -1.44
C LEU A 64 1.39 11.31 -1.70
N VAL A 65 1.96 12.09 -0.78
CA VAL A 65 2.17 13.53 -0.99
C VAL A 65 3.16 13.78 -2.14
N VAL A 66 4.29 13.06 -2.14
CA VAL A 66 5.28 13.15 -3.23
C VAL A 66 4.68 12.65 -4.55
N PHE A 67 3.87 11.59 -4.50
CA PHE A 67 3.20 11.05 -5.67
C PHE A 67 2.20 12.06 -6.27
N VAL A 68 1.32 12.66 -5.46
CA VAL A 68 0.39 13.72 -5.93
C VAL A 68 1.14 14.90 -6.53
N TYR A 69 2.26 15.29 -5.91
CA TYR A 69 3.10 16.35 -6.47
C TYR A 69 3.63 15.99 -7.86
N SER A 70 4.15 14.78 -8.05
CA SER A 70 4.62 14.32 -9.36
C SER A 70 3.51 14.19 -10.40
N VAL A 71 2.32 13.71 -9.99
CA VAL A 71 1.15 13.61 -10.86
C VAL A 71 0.68 15.00 -11.30
N SER A 72 0.72 16.00 -10.41
CA SER A 72 0.38 17.38 -10.77
C SER A 72 1.32 18.01 -11.80
N LEU A 73 2.59 17.56 -11.84
CA LEU A 73 3.58 17.99 -12.82
C LEU A 73 3.44 17.27 -14.17
N ALA A 74 2.92 16.04 -14.17
CA ALA A 74 2.71 15.20 -15.34
C ALA A 74 1.25 15.27 -15.85
N ALA A 75 0.59 16.42 -15.67
CA ALA A 75 -0.82 16.60 -15.96
C ALA A 75 -1.15 16.46 -17.46
N ASP A 76 -1.67 15.31 -17.89
CA ASP A 76 -2.18 15.14 -19.24
C ASP A 76 -3.50 15.92 -19.46
N PRO A 77 -3.72 16.53 -20.63
CA PRO A 77 -4.93 17.32 -20.91
C PRO A 77 -6.22 16.48 -21.01
N PHE A 78 -6.12 15.18 -21.23
CA PHE A 78 -7.25 14.23 -21.27
C PHE A 78 -6.98 13.01 -20.39
N PRO A 79 -7.26 13.09 -19.08
CA PRO A 79 -7.00 11.98 -18.17
C PRO A 79 -7.98 10.83 -18.42
N GLU A 80 -7.45 9.63 -18.67
CA GLU A 80 -8.27 8.41 -18.75
C GLU A 80 -8.90 8.11 -17.37
N GLY A 81 -10.22 8.03 -17.34
CA GLY A 81 -11.01 7.81 -16.15
C GLY A 81 -11.42 6.35 -15.97
N TRP A 82 -12.00 6.03 -14.81
CA TRP A 82 -12.55 4.68 -14.56
C TRP A 82 -13.70 4.29 -15.51
N GLY A 83 -14.34 5.26 -16.16
CA GLY A 83 -15.42 5.03 -17.11
C GLY A 83 -14.95 4.64 -18.52
N ASP A 84 -13.65 4.71 -18.80
CA ASP A 84 -13.13 4.39 -20.12
C ASP A 84 -13.17 2.88 -20.37
N TRP A 85 -13.61 2.50 -21.56
CA TRP A 85 -13.81 1.09 -21.94
C TRP A 85 -12.55 0.24 -21.75
N GLY A 86 -11.36 0.80 -21.93
CA GLY A 86 -10.09 0.12 -21.67
C GLY A 86 -9.90 -0.23 -20.19
N VAL A 87 -10.02 0.77 -19.31
CA VAL A 87 -9.87 0.62 -17.85
C VAL A 87 -10.93 -0.32 -17.28
N VAL A 88 -12.19 -0.19 -17.74
CA VAL A 88 -13.28 -1.10 -17.37
C VAL A 88 -12.96 -2.53 -17.82
N GLY A 89 -12.44 -2.72 -19.04
CA GLY A 89 -12.02 -4.02 -19.54
C GLY A 89 -10.94 -4.67 -18.67
N TYR A 90 -9.90 -3.91 -18.29
CA TYR A 90 -8.87 -4.39 -17.35
C TYR A 90 -9.46 -4.72 -15.98
N GLY A 91 -10.32 -3.86 -15.44
CA GLY A 91 -10.99 -4.09 -14.16
C GLY A 91 -11.81 -5.40 -14.16
N VAL A 92 -12.62 -5.62 -15.19
CA VAL A 92 -13.43 -6.85 -15.33
C VAL A 92 -12.52 -8.08 -15.49
N GLY A 93 -11.44 -7.97 -16.26
CA GLY A 93 -10.44 -9.04 -16.40
C GLY A 93 -9.79 -9.43 -15.06
N LEU A 94 -9.42 -8.44 -14.25
CA LEU A 94 -8.86 -8.66 -12.92
C LEU A 94 -9.87 -9.30 -11.96
N VAL A 95 -11.14 -8.85 -11.98
CA VAL A 95 -12.20 -9.48 -11.17
C VAL A 95 -12.41 -10.94 -11.58
N LEU A 96 -12.46 -11.23 -12.89
CA LEU A 96 -12.57 -12.60 -13.39
C LEU A 96 -11.41 -13.46 -12.91
N MET A 97 -10.18 -12.96 -12.99
CA MET A 97 -8.99 -13.66 -12.48
C MET A 97 -9.08 -13.94 -10.97
N LEU A 98 -9.56 -12.98 -10.18
CA LEU A 98 -9.76 -13.18 -8.74
C LEU A 98 -10.83 -14.24 -8.44
N VAL A 99 -11.95 -14.23 -9.19
CA VAL A 99 -13.04 -15.20 -9.02
C VAL A 99 -12.59 -16.61 -9.42
N VAL A 100 -11.87 -16.76 -10.53
CA VAL A 100 -11.30 -18.05 -10.96
C VAL A 100 -10.21 -18.51 -9.99
N GLY A 101 -9.33 -17.62 -9.52
CA GLY A 101 -8.33 -17.96 -8.51
C GLY A 101 -8.96 -18.44 -7.20
N ALA A 102 -10.03 -17.77 -6.75
CA ALA A 102 -10.76 -18.15 -5.55
C ALA A 102 -11.49 -19.51 -5.69
N SER A 103 -12.02 -19.82 -6.88
CA SER A 103 -12.69 -21.10 -7.13
C SER A 103 -11.69 -22.26 -7.20
N VAL A 104 -10.49 -22.05 -7.75
CA VAL A 104 -9.42 -23.06 -7.81
C VAL A 104 -8.80 -23.36 -6.44
N VAL A 105 -8.58 -22.33 -5.61
CA VAL A 105 -8.03 -22.49 -4.25
C VAL A 105 -9.07 -23.08 -3.28
N GLY A 106 -10.35 -23.03 -3.67
CA GLY A 106 -11.48 -23.44 -2.85
C GLY A 106 -11.83 -22.37 -1.81
N LEU A 107 -13.08 -21.88 -1.87
CA LEU A 107 -13.67 -20.93 -0.90
C LEU A 107 -13.45 -21.35 0.57
N ALA A 108 -13.37 -22.66 0.82
CA ALA A 108 -13.17 -23.24 2.14
C ALA A 108 -11.76 -23.03 2.72
N LYS A 109 -10.72 -22.72 1.94
CA LYS A 109 -9.40 -22.33 2.53
C LYS A 109 -9.29 -20.83 2.71
N PHE A 110 -9.88 -20.05 1.81
CA PHE A 110 -9.85 -18.58 1.87
C PHE A 110 -10.60 -18.04 3.10
N TRP A 111 -11.70 -18.68 3.49
CA TRP A 111 -12.51 -18.26 4.64
C TRP A 111 -11.86 -18.54 6.01
N TRP A 112 -11.00 -19.56 6.10
CA TRP A 112 -10.38 -19.96 7.37
C TRP A 112 -9.15 -19.13 7.75
N VAL A 113 -8.63 -18.31 6.84
CA VAL A 113 -7.42 -17.50 7.07
C VAL A 113 -7.70 -16.24 7.90
N GLY A 114 -8.96 -15.90 8.20
CA GLY A 114 -9.33 -14.61 8.81
C GLY A 114 -9.71 -14.59 10.30
N THR A 115 -9.62 -15.72 11.03
CA THR A 115 -10.22 -15.81 12.39
C THR A 115 -9.23 -15.68 13.55
N SER A 116 -7.92 -15.63 13.30
CA SER A 116 -6.92 -15.40 14.35
C SER A 116 -6.64 -13.91 14.52
N VAL A 117 -7.29 -13.30 15.51
CA VAL A 117 -6.88 -11.98 16.02
C VAL A 117 -5.59 -12.17 16.81
N VAL A 118 -4.64 -11.25 16.69
CA VAL A 118 -3.28 -11.35 17.27
C VAL A 118 -3.32 -11.55 18.80
N ASP A 119 -4.40 -11.16 19.47
CA ASP A 119 -4.60 -11.27 20.92
C ASP A 119 -5.56 -12.40 21.36
N CYS A 120 -5.65 -13.52 20.63
CA CYS A 120 -6.42 -14.67 21.12
C CYS A 120 -5.81 -15.35 22.37
N GLY A 121 -4.62 -14.94 22.82
CA GLY A 121 -3.81 -15.59 23.85
C GLY A 121 -3.80 -14.93 25.25
N GLY A 122 -4.73 -14.04 25.57
CA GLY A 122 -4.89 -13.48 26.93
C GLY A 122 -4.63 -11.97 27.05
N ALA A 123 -4.99 -11.40 28.21
CA ALA A 123 -4.82 -9.98 28.51
C ALA A 123 -3.38 -9.68 28.92
N SER A 124 -2.47 -9.52 27.95
CA SER A 124 -1.16 -8.92 28.21
C SER A 124 -1.31 -7.39 28.32
N PHE A 125 -0.68 -6.79 29.33
CA PHE A 125 -0.66 -5.34 29.50
C PHE A 125 0.08 -4.61 28.36
N VAL A 126 0.94 -5.34 27.63
CA VAL A 126 1.69 -4.84 26.48
C VAL A 126 1.15 -5.53 25.23
N ARG A 127 0.82 -4.73 24.20
CA ARG A 127 0.46 -5.25 22.87
C ARG A 127 1.70 -5.76 22.17
N LEU A 128 1.58 -6.92 21.52
CA LEU A 128 2.68 -7.63 20.86
C LEU A 128 3.41 -6.76 19.83
N ASP A 129 2.71 -5.83 19.18
CA ASP A 129 3.28 -4.88 18.23
C ASP A 129 4.41 -4.01 18.80
N PHE A 130 4.24 -3.48 20.02
CA PHE A 130 5.20 -2.56 20.61
C PHE A 130 6.45 -3.31 21.11
N ASP A 131 6.25 -4.53 21.60
CA ASP A 131 7.36 -5.39 22.05
C ASP A 131 8.24 -5.83 20.87
N GLY A 132 7.62 -6.19 19.73
CA GLY A 132 8.36 -6.49 18.49
C GLY A 132 9.23 -5.34 18.01
N VAL A 133 8.74 -4.10 18.10
CA VAL A 133 9.52 -2.89 17.74
C VAL A 133 10.67 -2.66 18.71
N ALA A 134 10.45 -2.86 20.01
CA ALA A 134 11.52 -2.75 21.00
C ALA A 134 12.63 -3.78 20.75
N MET A 135 12.26 -5.01 20.35
CA MET A 135 13.22 -6.07 20.03
C MET A 135 14.10 -5.72 18.82
N PHE A 136 13.57 -5.00 17.83
CA PHE A 136 14.38 -4.48 16.71
C PHE A 136 15.47 -3.53 17.17
N TYR A 137 15.23 -2.68 18.18
CA TYR A 137 16.29 -1.80 18.70
C TYR A 137 17.35 -2.56 19.49
N PHE A 138 16.96 -3.63 20.18
CA PHE A 138 17.88 -4.40 21.00
C PHE A 138 18.81 -5.31 20.17
N TRP A 139 18.28 -6.01 19.16
CA TRP A 139 19.05 -6.97 18.37
C TRP A 139 19.22 -6.56 16.89
N GLY A 140 18.33 -5.71 16.37
CA GLY A 140 18.29 -5.32 14.96
C GLY A 140 19.25 -4.20 14.55
N VAL A 141 20.21 -3.81 15.39
CA VAL A 141 21.15 -2.70 15.08
C VAL A 141 21.84 -2.89 13.72
N GLY A 142 22.26 -4.12 13.39
CA GLY A 142 22.85 -4.43 12.09
C GLY A 142 21.88 -4.21 10.92
N GLN A 143 20.60 -4.55 11.09
CA GLN A 143 19.57 -4.34 10.08
C GLN A 143 19.29 -2.86 9.87
N PHE A 144 19.26 -2.06 10.94
CA PHE A 144 19.11 -0.61 10.86
C PHE A 144 20.28 0.05 10.14
N LEU A 145 21.51 -0.42 10.36
CA LEU A 145 22.69 0.12 9.69
C LEU A 145 22.62 -0.15 8.18
N VAL A 146 22.29 -1.38 7.78
CA VAL A 146 22.10 -1.74 6.36
C VAL A 146 20.97 -0.94 5.72
N ALA A 147 19.83 -0.80 6.40
CA ALA A 147 18.69 -0.03 5.90
C ALA A 147 19.02 1.47 5.77
N GLY A 148 19.67 2.06 6.78
CA GLY A 148 20.10 3.46 6.76
C GLY A 148 21.13 3.73 5.67
N TRP A 149 22.10 2.83 5.48
CA TRP A 149 23.06 2.90 4.39
C TRP A 149 22.37 2.81 3.02
N GLY A 150 21.42 1.89 2.86
CA GLY A 150 20.60 1.78 1.65
C GLY A 150 19.86 3.07 1.33
N LEU A 151 19.20 3.68 2.33
CA LEU A 151 18.49 4.95 2.16
C LEU A 151 19.46 6.09 1.77
N LEU A 152 20.64 6.18 2.39
CA LEU A 152 21.65 7.18 2.01
C LEU A 152 22.12 6.99 0.55
N LEU A 153 22.39 5.76 0.12
CA LEU A 153 22.74 5.48 -1.27
C LEU A 153 21.61 5.88 -2.24
N THR A 154 20.35 5.57 -1.91
CA THR A 154 19.22 6.00 -2.74
C THR A 154 19.10 7.52 -2.83
N LEU A 155 19.39 8.26 -1.75
CA LEU A 155 19.43 9.72 -1.77
C LEU A 155 20.50 10.23 -2.74
N PHE A 156 21.72 9.68 -2.70
CA PHE A 156 22.77 10.07 -3.65
C PHE A 156 22.39 9.78 -5.09
N VAL A 157 21.80 8.60 -5.36
CA VAL A 157 21.31 8.23 -6.70
C VAL A 157 20.27 9.25 -7.18
N VAL A 158 19.27 9.57 -6.36
CA VAL A 158 18.23 10.55 -6.74
C VAL A 158 18.83 11.95 -6.96
N LEU A 159 19.79 12.38 -6.13
CA LEU A 159 20.47 13.67 -6.31
C LEU A 159 21.28 13.73 -7.61
N GLU A 160 21.99 12.66 -8.00
CA GLU A 160 22.71 12.59 -9.26
C GLU A 160 21.75 12.55 -10.46
N LEU A 161 20.65 11.80 -10.39
CA LEU A 161 19.62 11.77 -11.42
C LEU A 161 19.01 13.15 -11.67
N VAL A 162 18.65 13.87 -10.61
CA VAL A 162 18.08 15.23 -10.73
C VAL A 162 19.13 16.23 -11.21
N ARG A 163 20.41 16.09 -10.81
CA ARG A 163 21.52 16.92 -11.32
C ARG A 163 21.79 16.69 -12.79
N GLY A 164 21.61 15.46 -13.28
CA GLY A 164 21.78 15.07 -14.68
C GLY A 164 20.93 15.87 -15.65
N LEU A 165 19.75 16.36 -15.21
CA LEU A 165 18.89 17.25 -15.99
C LEU A 165 19.55 18.59 -16.36
N SER A 166 20.53 19.05 -15.55
CA SER A 166 21.20 20.35 -15.75
C SER A 166 22.53 20.27 -16.54
N ARG A 167 23.16 19.09 -16.66
CA ARG A 167 24.51 18.93 -17.24
C ARG A 167 24.74 17.66 -18.09
N GLY A 168 23.73 16.82 -18.34
CA GLY A 168 23.87 15.54 -19.06
C GLY A 168 23.08 15.41 -20.37
N ALA A 169 23.35 14.35 -21.13
CA ALA A 169 22.80 14.03 -22.47
C ALA A 169 21.28 13.73 -22.51
N ILE A 170 20.57 13.88 -21.39
CA ILE A 170 19.13 13.61 -21.23
C ILE A 170 18.36 14.95 -21.15
N ARG A 171 18.78 15.96 -21.92
CA ARG A 171 17.89 17.09 -22.20
C ARG A 171 16.73 16.54 -23.00
N ALA A 172 15.52 16.62 -22.44
CA ALA A 172 14.33 16.66 -23.27
C ALA A 172 14.49 17.88 -24.21
N VAL A 173 14.58 17.58 -25.51
CA VAL A 173 14.38 18.56 -26.57
C VAL A 173 12.89 18.91 -26.60
#